data_AF-A0A1A2ZBD9-F1
#
_entry.id   AF-A0A1A2ZBD9-F1
#
_cell.length_a   1.000
_cell.length_b   1.000
_cell.length_c   1.000
_cell.angle_alpha   90.00
_cell.angle_beta   90.00
_cell.angle_gamma   90.00
#
_symmetry.space_group_name_H-M   'P 1'
#
loop_
_entity.id
_entity.type
_entity.pdbx_description
1 polymer ?
#
loop_
_entity_poly.entity_id
_entity_poly.type
_entity_poly.pdbx_seq_one_letter_code
_entity_poly.pdbx_strand_id
1 'polypeptide(L)'
;MSDTATDTTDATIDAGAAEADAAADDNTEAETEAQDAPEADTDDGKPNGREARYRKRAQEAEATIAARDAAIAEQAATIERLQRGQLETAITAAGVKPAAVFAVAELKDLLTEDGMPDEAKITAAVKAARDQLGITRPTLHRQTGMRSGAGYSPPKKDGWVDAFRRKDD
;
A
#
# COMPACT_ATOMS: atom_id res chain seq x y z
N MET A 1 22.41 37.18 20.27
CA MET A 1 21.16 37.94 20.19
C MET A 1 20.46 37.47 18.94
N SER A 2 19.31 36.84 19.13
CA SER A 2 18.39 36.42 18.08
C SER A 2 17.95 37.62 17.24
N ASP A 3 17.79 37.45 15.94
CA ASP A 3 16.55 37.88 15.32
C ASP A 3 16.30 37.13 14.00
N THR A 4 15.10 36.60 13.91
CA THR A 4 14.53 35.84 12.82
C THR A 4 13.66 36.81 12.04
N ALA A 5 13.89 36.99 10.75
CA ALA A 5 12.95 37.68 9.87
C ALA A 5 12.67 36.82 8.65
N THR A 6 11.66 35.96 8.80
CA THR A 6 10.81 35.46 7.73
C THR A 6 10.10 36.64 7.09
N ASP A 7 10.27 36.84 5.78
CA ASP A 7 9.35 37.64 5.00
C ASP A 7 8.63 36.72 4.00
N THR A 8 7.32 36.71 4.16
CA THR A 8 6.34 35.87 3.49
C THR A 8 5.77 36.70 2.35
N THR A 9 6.06 36.34 1.10
CA THR A 9 5.39 36.99 -0.05
C THR A 9 4.23 36.11 -0.52
N ASP A 10 3.07 36.57 -0.08
CA ASP A 10 1.72 36.26 -0.52
C ASP A 10 1.59 36.35 -2.05
N ALA A 11 1.17 35.27 -2.70
CA ALA A 11 0.76 35.27 -4.11
C ALA A 11 -0.75 35.01 -4.15
N THR A 12 -1.46 36.13 -4.24
CA THR A 12 -2.90 36.30 -4.39
C THR A 12 -3.52 35.41 -5.47
N ILE A 13 -4.61 34.74 -5.10
CA ILE A 13 -5.52 34.00 -5.97
C ILE A 13 -6.30 35.02 -6.81
N ASP A 14 -6.12 34.97 -8.13
CA ASP A 14 -6.89 35.76 -9.11
C ASP A 14 -8.20 35.04 -9.45
N ALA A 15 -9.29 35.79 -9.35
CA ALA A 15 -10.67 35.36 -9.53
C ALA A 15 -11.27 36.06 -10.74
N GLY A 16 -11.86 35.29 -11.65
CA GLY A 16 -12.67 35.79 -12.78
C GLY A 16 -12.39 35.00 -14.05
N ALA A 17 -13.35 34.58 -14.87
CA ALA A 17 -14.77 34.84 -14.91
C ALA A 17 -15.43 33.71 -15.73
N ALA A 18 -16.72 33.52 -15.47
CA ALA A 18 -17.59 32.61 -16.19
C ALA A 18 -17.77 33.02 -17.66
N GLU A 19 -17.70 32.05 -18.57
CA GLU A 19 -18.41 32.13 -19.85
C GLU A 19 -19.37 30.95 -19.94
N ALA A 20 -20.65 31.30 -19.85
CA ALA A 20 -21.76 30.47 -20.25
C ALA A 20 -21.84 30.54 -21.79
N ASP A 21 -21.78 29.39 -22.45
CA ASP A 21 -22.34 29.26 -23.79
C ASP A 21 -23.38 28.14 -23.79
N ALA A 22 -24.58 28.55 -24.18
CA ALA A 22 -25.80 27.78 -24.16
C ALA A 22 -25.98 27.16 -25.54
N ALA A 23 -25.86 25.84 -25.62
CA ALA A 23 -26.45 25.06 -26.70
C ALA A 23 -27.43 24.08 -26.07
N ALA A 24 -28.70 24.48 -26.11
CA ALA A 24 -29.83 23.59 -25.90
C ALA A 24 -29.88 22.59 -27.06
N ASP A 25 -29.73 21.30 -26.77
CA ASP A 25 -30.34 20.27 -27.59
C ASP A 25 -31.10 19.32 -26.66
N ASP A 26 -32.39 19.28 -26.92
CA ASP A 26 -33.44 18.57 -26.21
C ASP A 26 -33.33 17.10 -26.58
N ASN A 27 -32.82 16.29 -25.66
CA ASN A 27 -33.06 14.85 -25.69
C ASN A 27 -33.34 14.37 -24.27
N THR A 28 -34.60 14.57 -23.87
CA THR A 28 -35.19 14.00 -22.67
C THR A 28 -35.29 12.47 -22.84
N GLU A 29 -34.20 11.76 -22.59
CA GLU A 29 -34.26 10.32 -22.28
C GLU A 29 -34.77 10.18 -20.85
N ALA A 30 -35.99 9.68 -20.72
CA ALA A 30 -36.65 9.38 -19.47
C ALA A 30 -35.81 8.39 -18.65
N GLU A 31 -35.03 8.91 -17.70
CA GLU A 31 -34.55 8.15 -16.56
C GLU A 31 -35.78 7.61 -15.84
N THR A 32 -36.06 6.34 -16.08
CA THR A 32 -36.99 5.57 -15.27
C THR A 32 -36.29 5.36 -13.94
N GLU A 33 -36.44 6.33 -13.03
CA GLU A 33 -36.23 6.11 -11.61
C GLU A 33 -37.07 4.89 -11.25
N ALA A 34 -36.41 3.74 -11.11
CA ALA A 34 -36.92 2.66 -10.31
C ALA A 34 -36.92 3.16 -8.85
N GLN A 35 -37.91 3.99 -8.54
CA GLN A 35 -38.38 4.22 -7.20
C GLN A 35 -38.69 2.83 -6.64
N ASP A 36 -37.80 2.37 -5.77
CA ASP A 36 -38.08 1.30 -4.82
C ASP A 36 -39.21 1.81 -3.92
N ALA A 37 -40.43 1.70 -4.44
CA ALA A 37 -41.63 1.96 -3.70
C ALA A 37 -41.66 0.94 -2.58
N PRO A 38 -41.61 1.33 -1.30
CA PRO A 38 -41.91 0.36 -0.25
C PRO A 38 -43.34 -0.10 -0.53
N GLU A 39 -43.49 -1.37 -0.90
CA GLU A 39 -44.78 -1.99 -1.15
C GLU A 39 -45.74 -1.57 -0.04
N ALA A 40 -46.80 -0.87 -0.44
CA ALA A 40 -47.94 -0.58 0.40
C ALA A 40 -48.63 -1.91 0.72
N ASP A 41 -48.08 -2.64 1.68
CA ASP A 41 -48.66 -3.88 2.15
C ASP A 41 -49.70 -3.55 3.23
N THR A 42 -50.92 -3.36 2.72
CA THR A 42 -52.22 -3.45 3.38
C THR A 42 -52.17 -3.69 4.89
N ASP A 43 -52.58 -2.65 5.63
CA ASP A 43 -52.87 -2.68 7.05
C ASP A 43 -54.02 -3.66 7.35
N ASP A 44 -53.67 -4.93 7.53
CA ASP A 44 -54.55 -5.92 8.12
C ASP A 44 -54.18 -6.00 9.62
N GLY A 45 -54.72 -5.05 10.39
CA GLY A 45 -54.40 -4.71 11.78
C GLY A 45 -54.48 -5.86 12.80
N LYS A 46 -53.54 -6.80 12.73
CA LYS A 46 -53.34 -7.89 13.70
C LYS A 46 -52.00 -7.66 14.44
N PRO A 47 -51.99 -7.60 15.79
CA PRO A 47 -50.78 -7.29 16.57
C PRO A 47 -49.61 -8.25 16.31
N ASN A 48 -49.91 -9.47 15.88
CA ASN A 48 -48.94 -10.54 15.61
C ASN A 48 -48.06 -10.28 14.37
N GLY A 49 -48.52 -9.46 13.41
CA GLY A 49 -47.76 -9.19 12.17
C GLY A 49 -46.56 -8.27 12.38
N ARG A 50 -46.66 -7.33 13.32
CA ARG A 50 -45.57 -6.39 13.62
C ARG A 50 -44.40 -7.06 14.32
N GLU A 51 -44.68 -7.94 15.28
CA GLU A 51 -43.63 -8.72 15.97
C GLU A 51 -42.86 -9.62 15.01
N ALA A 52 -43.55 -10.29 14.09
CA ALA A 52 -42.90 -11.11 13.07
C ALA A 52 -41.99 -10.28 12.15
N ARG A 53 -42.43 -9.07 11.75
CA ARG A 53 -41.62 -8.12 10.96
C ARG A 53 -40.38 -7.67 11.73
N TYR A 54 -40.47 -7.39 13.03
CA TYR A 54 -39.30 -7.04 13.85
C TYR A 54 -38.28 -8.17 13.99
N ARG A 55 -38.74 -9.42 14.16
CA ARG A 55 -37.84 -10.59 14.19
C ARG A 55 -37.09 -10.78 12.87
N LYS A 56 -37.78 -10.64 11.74
CA LYS A 56 -37.13 -10.70 10.40
C LYS A 56 -36.08 -9.61 10.23
N ARG A 57 -36.40 -8.34 10.56
CA ARG A 57 -35.43 -7.24 10.48
C ARG A 57 -34.22 -7.44 11.40
N ALA A 58 -34.40 -8.02 12.59
CA ALA A 58 -33.29 -8.34 13.48
C ALA A 58 -32.37 -9.43 12.88
N GLN A 59 -32.95 -10.48 12.31
CA GLN A 59 -32.19 -11.54 11.63
C GLN A 59 -31.47 -11.02 10.38
N GLU A 60 -32.12 -10.16 9.60
CA GLU A 60 -31.51 -9.50 8.44
C GLU A 60 -30.36 -8.57 8.87
N ALA A 61 -30.54 -7.80 9.95
CA ALA A 61 -29.48 -6.95 10.49
C ALA A 61 -28.28 -7.78 10.97
N GLU A 62 -28.52 -8.85 11.74
CA GLU A 62 -27.47 -9.78 12.17
C GLU A 62 -26.74 -10.42 10.97
N ALA A 63 -27.48 -10.84 9.93
CA ALA A 63 -26.90 -11.39 8.71
C ALA A 63 -26.02 -10.35 7.97
N THR A 64 -26.46 -9.09 7.89
CA THR A 64 -25.65 -8.03 7.27
C THR A 64 -24.39 -7.70 8.07
N ILE A 65 -24.47 -7.71 9.40
CA ILE A 65 -23.31 -7.51 10.28
C ILE A 65 -22.32 -8.66 10.09
N ALA A 66 -22.78 -9.91 10.14
CA ALA A 66 -21.94 -11.08 9.94
C ALA A 66 -21.26 -11.08 8.56
N ALA A 67 -21.98 -10.68 7.50
CA ALA A 67 -21.42 -10.56 6.16
C ALA A 67 -20.33 -9.48 6.07
N ARG A 68 -20.54 -8.34 6.75
CA ARG A 68 -19.53 -7.26 6.83
C ARG A 68 -18.30 -7.70 7.61
N ASP A 69 -18.48 -8.34 8.74
CA ASP A 69 -17.36 -8.83 9.58
C ASP A 69 -16.52 -9.86 8.82
N ALA A 70 -17.16 -10.75 8.07
CA ALA A 70 -16.47 -11.70 7.19
C ALA A 70 -15.64 -10.97 6.12
N ALA A 71 -16.23 -9.99 5.43
CA ALA A 71 -15.52 -9.21 4.41
C ALA A 71 -14.34 -8.41 4.99
N ILE A 72 -14.51 -7.82 6.18
CA ILE A 72 -13.45 -7.10 6.89
C ILE A 72 -12.31 -8.05 7.27
N ALA A 73 -12.62 -9.26 7.76
CA ALA A 73 -11.61 -10.26 8.11
C ALA A 73 -10.81 -10.72 6.88
N GLU A 74 -11.48 -10.93 5.75
CA GLU A 74 -10.81 -11.29 4.48
C GLU A 74 -9.89 -10.16 3.98
N GLN A 75 -10.37 -8.91 4.04
CA GLN A 75 -9.58 -7.73 3.67
C GLN A 75 -8.39 -7.55 4.61
N ALA A 76 -8.58 -7.69 5.93
CA ALA A 76 -7.48 -7.62 6.89
C ALA A 76 -6.40 -8.66 6.59
N ALA A 77 -6.79 -9.90 6.25
CA ALA A 77 -5.85 -10.95 5.88
C ALA A 77 -5.13 -10.69 4.54
N THR A 78 -5.75 -10.00 3.58
CA THR A 78 -5.07 -9.61 2.33
C THR A 78 -4.06 -8.48 2.59
N ILE A 79 -4.46 -7.46 3.34
CA ILE A 79 -3.60 -6.33 3.72
C ILE A 79 -2.38 -6.83 4.50
N GLU A 80 -2.57 -7.69 5.50
CA GLU A 80 -1.46 -8.21 6.31
C GLU A 80 -0.43 -8.98 5.46
N ARG A 81 -0.89 -9.75 4.47
CA ARG A 81 0.01 -10.46 3.53
C ARG A 81 0.83 -9.49 2.67
N LEU A 82 0.21 -8.41 2.19
CA LEU A 82 0.89 -7.39 1.39
C LEU A 82 1.92 -6.62 2.23
N GLN A 83 1.53 -6.18 3.43
CA GLN A 83 2.41 -5.48 4.37
C GLN A 83 3.61 -6.36 4.74
N ARG A 84 3.37 -7.64 5.02
CA ARG A 84 4.45 -8.61 5.31
C ARG A 84 5.41 -8.72 4.11
N GLY A 85 4.92 -8.83 2.88
CA GLY A 85 5.78 -8.90 1.69
C GLY A 85 6.61 -7.62 1.45
N GLN A 86 6.02 -6.45 1.69
CA GLN A 86 6.73 -5.17 1.60
C GLN A 86 7.84 -5.07 2.65
N LEU A 87 7.55 -5.45 3.89
CA LEU A 87 8.54 -5.47 4.97
C LEU A 87 9.66 -6.48 4.70
N GLU A 88 9.34 -7.67 4.22
CA GLU A 88 10.34 -8.67 3.83
C GLU A 88 11.31 -8.13 2.77
N THR A 89 10.79 -7.38 1.79
CA THR A 89 11.61 -6.74 0.75
C THR A 89 12.54 -5.67 1.34
N ALA A 90 12.02 -4.84 2.26
CA ALA A 90 12.83 -3.82 2.93
C ALA A 90 13.91 -4.44 3.85
N ILE A 91 13.57 -5.49 4.61
CA ILE A 91 14.50 -6.17 5.52
C ILE A 91 15.59 -6.91 4.75
N THR A 92 15.24 -7.58 3.65
CA THR A 92 16.23 -8.25 2.80
C THR A 92 17.19 -7.27 2.14
N ALA A 93 16.73 -6.07 1.75
CA ALA A 93 17.60 -5.00 1.28
C ALA A 93 18.61 -4.55 2.36
N ALA A 94 18.22 -4.58 3.64
CA ALA A 94 19.13 -4.34 4.78
C ALA A 94 20.11 -5.50 5.06
N GLY A 95 20.02 -6.59 4.29
CA GLY A 95 20.95 -7.73 4.33
C GLY A 95 20.73 -8.67 5.51
N VAL A 96 19.55 -8.67 6.12
CA VAL A 96 19.16 -9.58 7.21
C VAL A 96 18.01 -10.48 6.76
N LYS A 97 17.92 -11.68 7.31
CA LYS A 97 16.80 -12.59 7.03
C LYS A 97 15.53 -12.03 7.68
N PRO A 98 14.39 -11.91 6.98
CA PRO A 98 13.16 -11.41 7.57
C PRO A 98 12.69 -12.18 8.81
N ALA A 99 12.88 -13.50 8.81
CA ALA A 99 12.58 -14.35 9.96
C ALA A 99 13.30 -13.92 11.26
N ALA A 100 14.47 -13.31 11.15
CA ALA A 100 15.21 -12.80 12.31
C ALA A 100 14.58 -11.53 12.88
N VAL A 101 14.05 -10.66 12.02
CA VAL A 101 13.39 -9.43 12.43
C VAL A 101 12.01 -9.73 13.03
N PHE A 102 11.25 -10.64 12.40
CA PHE A 102 9.96 -11.09 12.94
C PHE A 102 10.06 -11.91 14.24
N ALA A 103 11.25 -12.38 14.61
CA ALA A 103 11.47 -13.01 15.92
C ALA A 103 11.59 -11.99 17.06
N VAL A 104 11.90 -10.72 16.73
CA VAL A 104 12.18 -9.67 17.71
C VAL A 104 11.09 -8.59 17.73
N ALA A 105 10.41 -8.37 16.60
CA ALA A 105 9.38 -7.34 16.46
C ALA A 105 8.12 -7.89 15.78
N GLU A 106 6.96 -7.41 16.22
CA GLU A 106 5.68 -7.69 15.57
C GLU A 106 5.50 -6.83 14.31
N LEU A 107 4.63 -7.27 13.39
CA LEU A 107 4.34 -6.54 12.15
C LEU A 107 3.90 -5.09 12.43
N LYS A 108 3.08 -4.88 13.45
CA LYS A 108 2.52 -3.57 13.81
C LYS A 108 3.58 -2.58 14.29
N ASP A 109 4.63 -3.07 14.93
CA ASP A 109 5.71 -2.23 15.46
C ASP A 109 6.65 -1.74 14.35
N LEU A 110 6.61 -2.36 13.17
CA LEU A 110 7.45 -2.01 12.03
C LEU A 110 6.73 -1.10 11.02
N LEU A 111 5.45 -0.84 11.26
CA LEU A 111 4.61 0.00 10.42
C LEU A 111 4.40 1.38 11.05
N THR A 112 4.07 2.34 10.20
CA THR A 112 3.51 3.64 10.59
C THR A 112 2.02 3.49 10.93
N GLU A 113 1.41 4.54 11.47
CA GLU A 113 -0.03 4.59 11.74
C GLU A 113 -0.87 4.41 10.45
N ASP A 114 -0.30 4.80 9.30
CA ASP A 114 -0.90 4.62 7.97
C ASP A 114 -0.72 3.19 7.42
N GLY A 115 -0.07 2.29 8.16
CA GLY A 115 0.19 0.92 7.73
C GLY A 115 1.30 0.79 6.68
N MET A 116 2.15 1.81 6.54
CA MET A 116 3.31 1.81 5.63
C MET A 116 4.58 1.38 6.37
N PRO A 117 5.58 0.79 5.69
CA PRO A 117 6.86 0.44 6.32
C PRO A 117 7.60 1.66 6.87
N ASP A 118 7.92 1.67 8.17
CA ASP A 118 8.72 2.74 8.78
C ASP A 118 10.20 2.36 8.78
N GLU A 119 11.00 3.03 7.96
CA GLU A 119 12.45 2.78 7.84
C GLU A 119 13.20 2.93 9.17
N ALA A 120 12.80 3.88 10.02
CA ALA A 120 13.46 4.11 11.31
C ALA A 120 13.21 2.94 12.28
N LYS A 121 11.97 2.43 12.31
CA LYS A 121 11.63 1.26 13.14
C LYS A 121 12.22 -0.02 12.58
N ILE A 122 12.24 -0.20 11.26
CA ILE A 122 12.87 -1.35 10.61
C ILE A 122 14.37 -1.38 10.89
N THR A 123 15.07 -0.25 10.78
CA THR A 123 16.51 -0.20 11.07
C THR A 123 16.82 -0.48 12.54
N ALA A 124 16.01 0.04 13.47
CA ALA A 124 16.11 -0.27 14.89
C ALA A 124 15.88 -1.75 15.17
N ALA A 125 14.84 -2.35 14.59
CA ALA A 125 14.54 -3.77 14.73
C ALA A 125 15.61 -4.67 14.10
N VAL A 126 16.17 -4.27 12.95
CA VAL A 126 17.31 -4.95 12.32
C VAL A 126 18.54 -4.92 13.21
N LYS A 127 18.81 -3.80 13.88
CA LYS A 127 19.91 -3.68 14.85
C LYS A 127 19.66 -4.59 16.06
N ALA A 128 18.47 -4.55 16.65
CA ALA A 128 18.10 -5.41 17.76
C ALA A 128 18.18 -6.90 17.40
N ALA A 129 17.74 -7.28 16.20
CA ALA A 129 17.86 -8.64 15.69
C ALA A 129 19.32 -9.06 15.50
N ARG A 130 20.21 -8.18 15.04
CA ARG A 130 21.65 -8.47 14.95
C ARG A 130 22.26 -8.68 16.33
N ASP A 131 21.91 -7.83 17.30
CA ASP A 131 22.45 -7.86 18.65
C ASP A 131 21.97 -9.10 19.44
N GLN A 132 20.68 -9.45 19.33
CA GLN A 132 20.08 -10.57 20.07
C GLN A 132 20.37 -11.93 19.44
N LEU A 133 20.33 -12.04 18.11
CA LEU A 133 20.51 -13.31 17.40
C LEU A 133 21.97 -13.56 16.98
N GLY A 134 22.88 -12.61 17.26
CA GLY A 134 24.29 -12.72 16.91
C GLY A 134 24.53 -12.85 15.40
N ILE A 135 23.64 -12.28 14.58
CA ILE A 135 23.70 -12.39 13.12
C ILE A 135 24.84 -11.51 12.62
N THR A 136 26.03 -12.10 12.59
CA THR A 136 27.18 -11.52 11.91
C THR A 136 26.99 -11.71 10.41
N ARG A 137 27.16 -10.62 9.64
CA ARG A 137 27.12 -10.70 8.18
C ARG A 137 28.21 -11.67 7.73
N PRO A 138 27.90 -12.73 6.96
CA PRO A 138 28.91 -13.64 6.47
C PRO A 138 29.94 -12.84 5.67
N THR A 139 31.17 -12.78 6.17
CA THR A 139 32.28 -12.18 5.44
C THR A 139 32.65 -13.17 4.33
N LEU A 140 32.07 -12.96 3.14
CA LEU A 140 32.46 -13.68 1.93
C LEU A 140 33.89 -13.26 1.58
N HIS A 141 34.85 -13.97 2.16
CA HIS A 141 36.24 -13.93 1.71
C HIS A 141 36.25 -14.60 0.35
N ARG A 142 36.02 -13.82 -0.72
CA ARG A 142 36.33 -14.28 -2.07
C ARG A 142 37.83 -14.54 -2.08
N GLN A 143 38.22 -15.80 -1.96
CA GLN A 143 39.60 -16.21 -2.14
C GLN A 143 39.97 -15.89 -3.60
N THR A 144 40.53 -14.70 -3.78
CA THR A 144 41.05 -14.18 -5.05
C THR A 144 42.32 -14.90 -5.51
N GLY A 145 42.77 -15.92 -4.77
CA GLY A 145 44.08 -16.57 -4.94
C GLY A 145 44.09 -17.94 -5.63
N MET A 146 42.96 -18.60 -5.89
CA MET A 146 42.94 -19.90 -6.58
C MET A 146 42.17 -19.82 -7.91
N ARG A 147 42.69 -19.04 -8.85
CA ARG A 147 42.28 -19.10 -10.26
C ARG A 147 43.13 -20.15 -10.98
N SER A 148 42.74 -21.41 -10.86
CA SER A 148 43.36 -22.49 -11.64
C SER A 148 43.06 -22.30 -13.14
N GLY A 149 44.08 -21.89 -13.90
CA GLY A 149 44.41 -22.32 -15.27
C GLY A 149 43.46 -22.14 -16.46
N ALA A 150 42.15 -21.88 -16.29
CA ALA A 150 41.21 -21.92 -17.44
C ALA A 150 40.13 -20.82 -17.46
N GLY A 151 40.13 -19.89 -16.49
CA GLY A 151 39.03 -18.94 -16.27
C GLY A 151 39.33 -17.48 -16.60
N TYR A 152 40.46 -17.15 -17.23
CA TYR A 152 40.72 -15.78 -17.68
C TYR A 152 39.95 -15.52 -18.98
N SER A 153 38.68 -15.16 -18.87
CA SER A 153 38.00 -14.52 -19.99
C SER A 153 38.62 -13.13 -20.13
N PRO A 154 39.30 -12.81 -21.25
CA PRO A 154 39.79 -11.47 -21.48
C PRO A 154 38.59 -10.51 -21.41
N PRO A 155 38.77 -9.26 -20.93
CA PRO A 155 37.69 -8.29 -20.93
C PRO A 155 37.11 -8.22 -22.34
N LYS A 156 35.79 -8.47 -22.46
CA LYS A 156 35.10 -8.36 -23.75
C LYS A 156 35.29 -6.92 -24.21
N LYS A 157 36.00 -6.74 -25.33
CA LYS A 157 36.07 -5.45 -25.99
C LYS A 157 34.66 -5.16 -26.50
N ASP A 158 34.09 -4.04 -26.07
CA ASP A 158 32.79 -3.60 -26.58
C ASP A 158 32.96 -3.19 -28.04
N GLY A 159 32.79 -4.17 -28.94
CA GLY A 159 32.93 -3.99 -30.39
C GLY A 159 31.99 -2.92 -30.95
N TRP A 160 30.93 -2.58 -30.21
CA TRP A 160 30.05 -1.47 -30.51
C TRP A 160 30.72 -0.11 -30.31
N VAL A 161 31.49 0.07 -29.23
CA VAL A 161 32.23 1.32 -28.98
C VAL A 161 33.39 1.48 -29.97
N ASP A 162 34.05 0.39 -30.34
CA ASP A 162 35.11 0.41 -31.37
C ASP A 162 34.56 0.74 -32.77
N ALA A 163 33.31 0.43 -33.07
CA ALA A 163 32.69 0.75 -34.36
C ALA A 163 32.44 2.26 -34.57
N PHE A 164 32.32 3.02 -33.48
CA PHE A 164 32.11 4.48 -33.51
C PHE A 164 33.36 5.28 -33.16
N ARG A 165 34.48 4.60 -32.85
CA ARG A 165 35.76 5.29 -32.75
C ARG A 165 36.23 5.67 -34.15
N ARG A 166 36.57 6.94 -34.32
CA ARG A 166 37.21 7.43 -35.54
C ARG A 166 38.50 6.65 -35.73
N LYS A 167 38.61 5.98 -36.86
CA LYS A 167 39.84 5.34 -37.28
C LYS A 167 40.81 6.46 -37.64
N ASP A 168 42.00 6.40 -37.04
CA ASP A 168 43.18 7.25 -37.29
C ASP A 168 43.30 8.52 -36.42
N ASP A 169 44.26 8.49 -35.48
CA ASP A 169 45.51 9.28 -35.55
C ASP A 169 46.69 8.29 -35.55
#